data_AF-D5BVY1-F1
#
_entry.id   AF-D5BVY1-F1
#
_cell.length_a   1.000
_cell.length_b   1.000
_cell.length_c   1.000
_cell.angle_alpha   90.00
_cell.angle_beta   90.00
_cell.angle_gamma   90.00
#
_symmetry.space_group_name_H-M   'P 1'
#
loop_
_entity.id
_entity.type
_entity.pdbx_description
1 polymer ?
#
loop_
_entity_poly.entity_id
_entity_poly.type
_entity_poly.pdbx_seq_one_letter_code
_entity_poly.pdbx_strand_id
1 'polypeptide(L)'
;MEQIEQQNLDFVNIIEEGEIDRLNGLIRVSVSTNSSKRDALKKMEEQKLSNLPVVNEAGQFIGIVERTKLISSILVSLITQP
;
A
#
# COMPACT_ATOMS: atom_id res chain seq x y z
N MET A 1 -9.21 19.88 24.77
CA MET A 1 -9.45 18.47 25.15
C MET A 1 -10.67 17.92 24.42
N GLU A 2 -11.85 18.59 24.48
CA GLU A 2 -13.07 18.16 23.75
C GLU A 2 -12.89 17.93 22.23
N GLN A 3 -12.12 18.78 21.55
CA GLN A 3 -11.91 18.65 20.09
C GLN A 3 -11.12 17.40 19.66
N ILE A 4 -10.29 16.82 20.54
CA ILE A 4 -9.50 15.62 20.23
C ILE A 4 -10.38 14.35 20.34
N GLU A 5 -11.34 14.35 21.27
CA GLU A 5 -12.30 13.24 21.44
C GLU A 5 -13.29 13.18 20.28
N GLN A 6 -13.77 14.33 19.79
CA GLN A 6 -14.70 14.40 18.65
C GLN A 6 -14.09 13.91 17.34
N GLN A 7 -12.78 14.11 17.11
CA GLN A 7 -12.12 13.57 15.92
C GLN A 7 -12.01 12.04 15.94
N ASN A 8 -11.68 11.45 17.10
CA ASN A 8 -11.61 9.99 17.23
C ASN A 8 -12.97 9.30 17.03
N LEU A 9 -14.06 9.95 17.45
CA LEU A 9 -15.42 9.44 17.25
C LEU A 9 -15.84 9.45 15.77
N ASP A 10 -15.42 10.45 14.99
CA ASP A 10 -15.70 10.53 13.55
C ASP A 10 -15.05 9.36 12.78
N PHE A 11 -13.80 9.01 13.11
CA PHE A 11 -13.09 7.88 12.49
C PHE A 11 -13.79 6.53 12.73
N VAL A 12 -14.23 6.28 13.98
CA VAL A 12 -14.90 5.01 14.33
C VAL A 12 -16.21 4.88 13.58
N ASN A 13 -17.02 5.93 13.56
CA ASN A 13 -18.30 5.94 12.85
C ASN A 13 -18.12 5.65 11.34
N ILE A 14 -17.14 6.29 10.70
CA ILE A 14 -16.87 6.08 9.27
C ILE A 14 -16.45 4.61 8.98
N ILE A 15 -15.69 3.98 9.87
CA ILE A 15 -15.30 2.56 9.74
C ILE A 15 -16.51 1.64 9.94
N GLU A 16 -17.36 1.92 10.93
CA GLU A 16 -18.58 1.14 11.21
C GLU A 16 -19.60 1.22 10.07
N GLU A 17 -19.74 2.41 9.46
CA GLU A 17 -20.58 2.63 8.29
C GLU A 17 -20.01 2.00 7.01
N GLY A 18 -18.73 1.59 7.03
CA GLY A 18 -18.04 1.02 5.87
C GLY A 18 -17.69 2.05 4.79
N GLU A 19 -17.89 3.34 5.05
CA GLU A 19 -17.60 4.44 4.13
C GLU A 19 -16.11 4.82 4.17
N ILE A 20 -15.23 3.83 3.99
CA ILE A 20 -13.76 3.98 4.00
C ILE A 20 -13.30 5.08 3.02
N ASP A 21 -14.12 5.36 2.00
CA ASP A 21 -13.87 6.41 1.04
C ASP A 21 -13.86 7.84 1.62
N ARG A 22 -14.43 8.05 2.81
CA ARG A 22 -14.45 9.34 3.54
C ARG A 22 -13.28 9.52 4.49
N LEU A 23 -12.45 8.49 4.69
CA LEU A 23 -11.29 8.56 5.56
C LEU A 23 -10.14 9.30 4.86
N ASN A 24 -9.97 10.56 5.24
CA ASN A 24 -8.87 11.39 4.78
C ASN A 24 -7.52 10.83 5.26
N GLY A 25 -6.52 10.82 4.37
CA GLY A 25 -5.17 10.33 4.68
C GLY A 25 -4.99 8.82 4.49
N LEU A 26 -6.03 8.06 4.13
CA LEU A 26 -5.86 6.67 3.74
C LEU A 26 -5.20 6.55 2.36
N ILE A 27 -4.14 5.74 2.31
CA ILE A 27 -3.41 5.44 1.08
C ILE A 27 -4.18 4.34 0.31
N ARG A 28 -4.74 4.68 -0.86
CA ARG A 28 -5.48 3.74 -1.75
C ARG A 28 -4.64 3.20 -2.91
N VAL A 29 -3.34 3.38 -2.84
CA VAL A 29 -2.42 3.02 -3.92
C VAL A 29 -2.05 1.56 -3.76
N SER A 30 -2.35 0.73 -4.76
CA SER A 30 -1.97 -0.69 -4.83
C SER A 30 -1.26 -1.02 -6.14
N VAL A 31 -0.68 -2.21 -6.25
CA VAL A 31 -0.17 -2.80 -7.50
C VAL A 31 -0.88 -4.11 -7.79
N SER A 32 -0.94 -4.51 -9.06
CA SER A 32 -1.51 -5.81 -9.44
C SER A 32 -0.47 -6.92 -9.27
N THR A 33 -0.94 -8.17 -9.17
CA THR A 33 -0.11 -9.39 -9.25
C THR A 33 0.78 -9.45 -10.49
N ASN A 34 0.36 -8.81 -11.58
CA ASN A 34 1.05 -8.82 -12.87
C ASN A 34 2.05 -7.66 -13.01
N SER A 35 2.13 -6.76 -12.02
CA SER A 35 3.06 -5.63 -12.03
C SER A 35 4.50 -6.11 -11.85
N SER A 36 5.44 -5.55 -12.61
CA SER A 36 6.85 -5.88 -12.41
C SER A 36 7.39 -5.27 -11.11
N LYS A 37 8.49 -5.81 -10.58
CA LYS A 37 9.19 -5.22 -9.43
C LYS A 37 9.57 -3.76 -9.67
N ARG A 38 9.91 -3.41 -10.91
CA ARG A 38 10.24 -2.03 -11.31
C ARG A 38 9.01 -1.13 -11.25
N ASP A 39 7.86 -1.59 -11.71
CA ASP A 39 6.62 -0.81 -11.67
C ASP A 39 6.20 -0.51 -10.23
N ALA A 40 6.32 -1.51 -9.34
CA ALA A 40 6.07 -1.34 -7.92
C ALA A 40 7.01 -0.28 -7.31
N LEU A 41 8.31 -0.35 -7.58
CA LEU A 41 9.29 0.63 -7.08
C LEU A 41 9.03 2.04 -7.64
N LYS A 42 8.65 2.16 -8.92
CA LYS A 42 8.29 3.45 -9.53
C LYS A 42 7.07 4.06 -8.85
N LYS A 43 6.03 3.26 -8.64
CA LYS A 43 4.79 3.70 -7.97
C LYS A 43 5.04 4.07 -6.51
N MET A 44 5.90 3.33 -5.81
CA MET A 44 6.35 3.68 -4.46
C MET A 44 7.03 5.06 -4.44
N GLU A 45 7.86 5.38 -5.43
CA GLU A 45 8.53 6.68 -5.52
C GLU A 45 7.55 7.83 -5.78
N GLU A 46 6.70 7.67 -6.80
CA GLU A 46 5.72 8.67 -7.20
C GLU A 46 4.76 9.02 -6.05
N GLN A 47 4.42 8.05 -5.22
CA GLN A 47 3.48 8.20 -4.11
C GLN A 47 4.17 8.44 -2.76
N LYS A 48 5.52 8.48 -2.72
CA LYS A 48 6.33 8.60 -1.50
C LYS A 48 6.01 7.51 -0.46
N LEU A 49 5.78 6.29 -0.94
CA LEU A 49 5.46 5.12 -0.14
C LEU A 49 6.64 4.15 -0.07
N SER A 50 6.76 3.44 1.04
CA SER A 50 7.72 2.35 1.21
C SER A 50 7.11 0.96 0.95
N ASN A 51 5.79 0.86 1.04
CA ASN A 51 5.03 -0.39 0.94
C ASN A 51 3.82 -0.18 0.03
N LEU A 52 3.45 -1.23 -0.71
CA LEU A 52 2.24 -1.22 -1.53
C LEU A 52 1.45 -2.52 -1.31
N PRO A 53 0.13 -2.44 -1.08
CA PRO A 53 -0.76 -3.58 -1.22
C PRO A 53 -0.69 -4.17 -2.63
N VAL A 54 -0.78 -5.49 -2.72
CA VAL A 54 -0.92 -6.23 -3.97
C VAL A 54 -2.35 -6.73 -4.07
N VAL A 55 -2.98 -6.48 -5.21
CA VAL A 55 -4.32 -6.96 -5.53
C VAL A 55 -4.29 -7.91 -6.73
N ASN A 56 -5.22 -8.87 -6.77
CA ASN A 56 -5.44 -9.71 -7.94
C ASN A 56 -6.28 -8.98 -9.00
N GLU A 57 -6.61 -9.67 -10.11
CA GLU A 57 -7.40 -9.11 -11.22
C GLU A 57 -8.85 -8.76 -10.83
N ALA A 58 -9.40 -9.41 -9.80
CA ALA A 58 -10.69 -9.08 -9.22
C ALA A 58 -10.62 -7.90 -8.22
N GLY A 59 -9.46 -7.25 -8.07
CA GLY A 59 -9.23 -6.14 -7.14
C GLY A 59 -9.11 -6.57 -5.67
N GLN A 60 -9.06 -7.87 -5.39
CA GLN A 60 -8.99 -8.39 -4.03
C GLN A 60 -7.55 -8.31 -3.52
N PHE A 61 -7.39 -7.83 -2.28
CA PHE A 61 -6.10 -7.81 -1.59
C PHE A 61 -5.57 -9.23 -1.38
N ILE A 62 -4.29 -9.44 -1.70
CA ILE A 62 -3.63 -10.75 -1.54
C ILE A 62 -2.31 -10.67 -0.76
N GLY A 63 -1.79 -9.48 -0.48
CA GLY A 63 -0.52 -9.32 0.23
C GLY A 63 0.10 -7.93 0.11
N ILE A 64 1.32 -7.78 0.61
CA ILE A 64 2.06 -6.51 0.64
C ILE A 64 3.45 -6.73 0.02
N VAL A 65 3.90 -5.76 -0.76
CA VAL A 65 5.31 -5.65 -1.18
C VAL A 65 5.99 -4.49 -0.47
N GLU A 66 7.20 -4.73 0.02
CA GLU A 66 8.04 -3.77 0.72
C GLU A 66 9.24 -3.37 -0.15
N ARG A 67 9.58 -2.08 -0.18
CA ARG A 67 10.68 -1.54 -0.99
C ARG A 67 12.01 -2.26 -0.73
N THR A 68 12.35 -2.49 0.54
CA THR A 68 13.60 -3.15 0.95
C THR A 68 13.68 -4.57 0.42
N LYS A 69 12.59 -5.35 0.51
CA LYS A 69 12.52 -6.72 -0.02
C LYS A 69 12.63 -6.75 -1.54
N LEU A 70 12.00 -5.82 -2.24
CA LEU A 70 12.11 -5.71 -3.70
C LEU A 70 13.56 -5.43 -4.13
N ILE A 71 14.22 -4.46 -3.50
CA ILE A 71 15.61 -4.10 -3.81
C ILE A 71 16.53 -5.30 -3.52
N SER A 72 16.42 -5.91 -2.34
CA SER A 72 17.24 -7.09 -1.99
C SER A 72 17.04 -8.23 -2.98
N SER A 73 15.80 -8.50 -3.40
CA SER A 73 15.51 -9.54 -4.40
C SER A 73 16.16 -9.25 -5.75
N ILE A 74 16.16 -7.98 -6.17
CA ILE A 74 16.84 -7.57 -7.42
C ILE A 74 18.35 -7.74 -7.29
N LEU A 75 18.95 -7.29 -6.18
CA LEU A 75 20.39 -7.44 -5.94
C LEU A 75 20.82 -8.90 -5.96
N VAL A 76 20.09 -9.77 -5.27
CA VAL A 76 20.34 -11.22 -5.29
C VAL A 76 20.31 -11.74 -6.73
N SER A 77 19.33 -11.34 -7.53
CA SER A 77 19.20 -11.79 -8.93
C SER A 77 20.32 -11.31 -9.86
N LEU A 78 21.07 -10.26 -9.50
CA LEU A 78 22.21 -9.77 -10.28
C LEU A 78 23.48 -10.57 -9.99
N ILE A 79 23.64 -11.09 -8.77
CA ILE A 79 24.85 -11.81 -8.34
C ILE A 79 24.71 -13.34 -8.42
N THR A 80 23.51 -13.85 -8.69
CA THR A 80 23.24 -15.29 -8.86
C THR A 80 23.01 -15.70 -10.32
N GLN A 81 23.25 -14.80 -11.28
CA GLN A 81 23.36 -15.19 -12.69
C GLN A 81 24.70 -15.92 -12.89
N PRO A 82 24.71 -17.10 -13.56
CA PRO A 82 25.96 -17.78 -13.91
C PRO A 82 26.83 -16.95 -14.87
#